data_AF-A0A7C4VL20-F1
#
_entry.id   AF-A0A7C4VL20-F1
#
_cell.length_a   1.000
_cell.length_b   1.000
_cell.length_c   1.000
_cell.angle_alpha   90.00
_cell.angle_beta   90.00
_cell.angle_gamma   90.00
#
_symmetry.space_group_name_H-M   'P 1'
#
loop_
_entity.id
_entity.type
_entity.pdbx_description
1 polymer ?
#
loop_
_entity_poly.entity_id
_entity_poly.type
_entity_poly.pdbx_seq_one_letter_code
_entity_poly.pdbx_strand_id
1 'polypeptide(L)'
;METIGPFIAAGLTLMVFSYIFGDNVLFKLASHIFVGVAVGYAMVVAWHQVFYPALSSGNVVSVLPALILCVLLIFKIRPTQGGVTNVLGSLALAFVLGVGAALAIGGGLLGTLLPQASAMVNLSLNPNHYPDTENEVGLVLWLNNIIIVLGTIGVFFYFTFAVRSEGLLGGLREGFVRFWAGMGRLMLIFTLGALFANTVSSRVALLVSRLQFLMGLFGG
;
A
#
# COMPACT_ATOMS: atom_id res chain seq x y z
N MET A 1 1.82 11.40 -34.00
CA MET A 1 1.94 11.19 -32.54
C MET A 1 1.88 9.70 -32.17
N GLU A 2 1.19 8.85 -32.93
CA GLU A 2 0.99 7.42 -32.63
C GLU A 2 2.26 6.54 -32.76
N THR A 3 3.24 6.92 -33.60
CA THR A 3 4.45 6.11 -33.81
C THR A 3 5.61 6.47 -32.88
N ILE A 4 5.74 7.71 -32.43
CA ILE A 4 6.90 8.16 -31.62
C ILE A 4 6.79 7.68 -30.16
N GLY A 5 5.58 7.66 -29.60
CA GLY A 5 5.33 7.23 -28.22
C GLY A 5 5.87 5.83 -27.90
N PRO A 6 5.58 4.80 -28.72
CA PRO A 6 6.13 3.45 -28.54
C PRO A 6 7.67 3.40 -28.55
N PHE A 7 8.34 4.15 -29.42
CA PHE A 7 9.81 4.20 -29.45
C PHE A 7 10.40 4.85 -28.19
N ILE A 8 9.79 5.93 -27.70
CA ILE A 8 10.21 6.56 -26.43
C ILE A 8 10.00 5.58 -25.26
N ALA A 9 8.84 4.90 -25.21
CA ALA A 9 8.53 3.91 -24.20
C ALA A 9 9.50 2.72 -24.22
N ALA A 10 9.90 2.26 -25.41
CA ALA A 10 10.91 1.21 -25.56
C ALA A 10 12.29 1.66 -25.11
N GLY A 11 12.71 2.87 -25.49
CA GLY A 11 13.95 3.48 -25.00
C GLY A 11 13.99 3.54 -23.47
N LEU A 12 12.95 4.09 -22.83
CA LEU A 12 12.84 4.14 -21.38
C LEU A 12 12.82 2.74 -20.73
N THR A 13 12.13 1.78 -21.32
CA THR A 13 12.10 0.38 -20.81
C THR A 13 13.50 -0.24 -20.84
N LEU A 14 14.24 -0.05 -21.93
CA LEU A 14 15.63 -0.52 -22.04
C LEU A 14 16.56 0.17 -21.03
N MET A 15 16.38 1.47 -20.80
CA MET A 15 17.15 2.20 -19.79
C MET A 15 16.90 1.67 -18.37
N VAL A 16 15.66 1.26 -18.05
CA VAL A 16 15.35 0.61 -16.77
C VAL A 16 15.97 -0.78 -16.69
N PHE A 17 15.91 -1.58 -17.77
CA PHE A 17 16.56 -2.90 -17.82
C PHE A 17 18.09 -2.85 -17.74
N SER A 18 18.72 -1.72 -18.08
CA SER A 18 20.16 -1.51 -17.90
C SER A 18 20.63 -1.74 -16.45
N TYR A 19 19.72 -1.66 -15.48
CA TYR A 19 19.98 -2.01 -14.07
C TYR A 19 20.46 -3.45 -13.88
N ILE A 20 20.02 -4.40 -14.73
CA ILE A 20 20.45 -5.82 -14.65
C ILE A 20 21.97 -5.95 -14.84
N PHE A 21 22.57 -5.04 -15.61
CA PHE A 21 24.01 -5.02 -15.89
C PHE A 21 24.80 -4.17 -14.88
N GLY A 22 24.17 -3.71 -13.79
CA GLY A 22 24.79 -2.88 -12.76
C GLY A 22 24.39 -1.40 -12.84
N ASP A 23 25.15 -0.57 -12.10
CA ASP A 23 24.79 0.81 -11.78
C ASP A 23 25.17 1.80 -12.92
N ASN A 24 24.44 1.72 -14.03
CA ASN A 24 24.73 2.46 -15.27
C ASN A 24 24.11 3.87 -15.30
N VAL A 25 24.73 4.79 -16.05
CA VAL A 25 24.23 6.18 -16.23
C VAL A 25 22.83 6.21 -16.86
N LEU A 26 22.52 5.27 -17.76
CA LEU A 26 21.20 5.16 -18.39
C LEU A 26 20.10 4.87 -17.36
N PHE A 27 20.34 3.94 -16.43
CA PHE A 27 19.39 3.64 -15.37
C PHE A 27 19.17 4.86 -14.47
N LYS A 28 20.24 5.58 -14.11
CA LYS A 28 20.15 6.82 -13.32
C LYS A 28 19.35 7.89 -14.06
N LEU A 29 19.54 8.09 -15.36
CA LEU A 29 18.74 9.06 -16.11
C LEU A 29 17.25 8.66 -16.10
N ALA A 30 16.93 7.39 -16.35
CA ALA A 30 15.56 6.91 -16.33
C ALA A 30 14.90 7.10 -14.96
N SER A 31 15.62 6.84 -13.86
CA SER A 31 15.09 7.05 -12.51
C SER A 31 14.82 8.53 -12.21
N HIS A 32 15.71 9.44 -12.62
CA HIS A 32 15.49 10.88 -12.45
C HIS A 32 14.31 11.39 -13.28
N ILE A 33 14.15 10.91 -14.52
CA ILE A 33 12.99 11.24 -15.35
C ILE A 33 11.71 10.73 -14.67
N PHE A 34 11.69 9.49 -14.20
CA PHE A 34 10.51 8.90 -13.56
C PHE A 34 10.11 9.64 -12.29
N VAL A 35 11.10 9.94 -11.42
CA VAL A 35 10.88 10.74 -10.20
C VAL A 35 10.42 12.16 -10.56
N GLY A 36 11.03 12.79 -11.58
CA GLY A 36 10.65 14.12 -12.04
C GLY A 36 9.20 14.17 -12.55
N VAL A 37 8.78 13.18 -13.34
CA VAL A 37 7.40 13.06 -13.83
C VAL A 37 6.44 12.81 -12.66
N ALA A 38 6.80 11.96 -11.70
CA ALA A 38 5.98 11.72 -10.51
C ALA A 38 5.78 12.99 -9.67
N VAL A 39 6.84 13.76 -9.45
CA VAL A 39 6.77 15.06 -8.75
C VAL A 39 5.96 16.07 -9.55
N GLY A 40 6.14 16.13 -10.88
CA GLY A 40 5.37 17.00 -11.76
C GLY A 40 3.88 16.70 -11.73
N TYR A 41 3.50 15.41 -11.77
CA TYR A 41 2.12 14.99 -11.61
C TYR A 41 1.57 15.39 -10.24
N ALA A 42 2.32 15.13 -9.16
CA ALA A 42 1.92 15.52 -7.81
C ALA A 42 1.70 17.04 -7.68
N MET A 43 2.55 17.85 -8.32
CA MET A 43 2.38 19.31 -8.39
C MET A 43 1.10 19.72 -9.11
N VAL A 44 0.78 19.09 -10.24
CA VAL A 44 -0.47 19.37 -11.00
C VAL A 44 -1.70 19.00 -10.17
N VAL A 45 -1.65 17.86 -9.46
CA VAL A 45 -2.72 17.44 -8.55
C VAL A 45 -2.86 18.44 -7.41
N ALA A 46 -1.76 18.85 -6.77
CA ALA A 46 -1.79 19.86 -5.72
C ALA A 46 -2.36 21.19 -6.22
N TRP A 47 -2.03 21.61 -7.45
CA TRP A 47 -2.60 22.79 -8.07
C TRP A 47 -4.12 22.73 -8.17
N HIS A 48 -4.66 21.64 -8.72
CA HIS A 48 -6.10 21.51 -8.95
C HIS A 48 -6.89 21.19 -7.69
N GLN A 49 -6.32 20.42 -6.75
CA GLN A 49 -7.01 19.96 -5.55
C GLN A 49 -6.86 20.93 -4.37
N VAL A 50 -5.79 21.73 -4.33
CA VAL A 50 -5.50 22.63 -3.21
C VAL A 50 -5.56 24.08 -3.65
N PHE A 51 -4.73 24.48 -4.62
CA PHE A 51 -4.57 25.91 -4.95
C PHE A 51 -5.78 26.51 -5.67
N TYR A 52 -6.30 25.85 -6.69
CA TYR A 52 -7.45 26.32 -7.46
C TYR A 52 -8.73 26.50 -6.62
N PRO A 53 -9.18 25.51 -5.82
CA PRO A 53 -10.34 25.68 -4.95
C PRO A 53 -10.08 26.72 -3.85
N ALA A 54 -8.88 26.78 -3.30
CA ALA A 54 -8.54 27.76 -2.27
C ALA A 54 -8.63 29.19 -2.81
N LEU A 55 -8.13 29.45 -4.02
CA LEU A 55 -8.16 30.78 -4.64
C LEU A 55 -9.55 31.19 -5.12
N SER A 56 -10.34 30.25 -5.65
CA SER A 56 -11.72 30.50 -6.11
C SER A 56 -12.73 30.70 -4.97
N SER A 57 -12.48 30.11 -3.80
CA SER A 57 -13.35 30.28 -2.62
C SER A 57 -13.31 31.68 -2.00
N GLY A 58 -12.34 32.52 -2.36
CA GLY A 58 -12.17 33.88 -1.81
C GLY A 58 -11.87 33.95 -0.31
N ASN A 59 -11.74 32.80 0.37
CA ASN A 59 -11.62 32.73 1.82
C ASN A 59 -10.15 32.61 2.23
N VAL A 60 -9.54 33.75 2.57
CA VAL A 60 -8.11 33.91 2.87
C VAL A 60 -7.62 32.98 3.98
N VAL A 61 -8.51 32.58 4.91
CA VAL A 61 -8.20 31.68 6.03
C VAL A 61 -7.86 30.25 5.58
N SER A 62 -8.44 29.78 4.47
CA SER A 62 -8.19 28.43 3.94
C SER A 62 -6.90 28.35 3.11
N VAL A 63 -6.51 29.46 2.49
CA VAL A 63 -5.31 29.56 1.65
C VAL A 63 -4.04 29.73 2.48
N LEU A 64 -4.15 30.44 3.61
CA LEU A 64 -3.01 30.85 4.44
C LEU A 64 -2.09 29.70 4.85
N PRO A 65 -2.59 28.56 5.37
CA PRO A 65 -1.72 27.49 5.87
C PRO A 65 -0.90 26.83 4.76
N ALA A 66 -1.53 26.58 3.60
CA ALA A 66 -0.87 25.98 2.44
C ALA A 66 0.21 26.90 1.86
N LEU A 67 -0.07 28.20 1.79
CA LEU A 67 0.84 29.20 1.26
C LEU A 67 2.03 29.43 2.21
N ILE A 68 1.78 29.46 3.52
CA ILE A 68 2.83 29.53 4.56
C ILE A 68 3.75 28.31 4.47
N LEU A 69 3.21 27.09 4.34
CA LEU A 69 4.03 25.88 4.22
C LEU A 69 4.85 25.85 2.92
N CYS A 70 4.29 26.32 1.80
CA CYS A 70 5.02 26.44 0.53
C CYS A 70 6.18 27.44 0.65
N VAL A 71 5.93 28.61 1.25
CA VAL A 71 6.98 29.61 1.48
C VAL A 71 8.04 29.10 2.46
N LEU A 72 7.63 28.37 3.50
CA LEU A 72 8.55 27.74 4.46
C LEU A 72 9.44 26.66 3.80
N LEU A 73 8.92 25.91 2.84
CA LEU A 73 9.70 24.92 2.08
C LEU A 73 10.71 25.57 1.12
N ILE A 74 10.42 26.75 0.56
CA ILE A 74 11.36 27.49 -0.30
C ILE A 74 12.66 27.84 0.46
N PHE A 75 12.57 28.13 1.75
CA PHE A 75 13.76 28.42 2.58
C PHE A 75 14.72 27.23 2.74
N LYS A 76 14.33 26.02 2.31
CA LYS A 76 15.19 24.83 2.33
C LYS A 76 15.86 24.51 0.99
N ILE A 77 15.55 25.25 -0.08
CA ILE A 77 16.17 25.07 -1.42
C ILE A 77 17.66 25.44 -1.42
N ARG A 78 18.13 26.23 -0.44
CA ARG A 78 19.56 26.41 -0.14
C ARG A 78 19.82 26.02 1.32
N PRO A 79 20.77 25.11 1.61
CA PRO A 79 21.14 24.78 2.98
C PRO A 79 21.98 25.93 3.55
N THR A 80 21.34 27.04 3.91
CA THR A 80 22.02 28.15 4.59
C THR A 80 22.19 27.75 6.06
N GLN A 81 23.43 27.78 6.55
CA GLN A 81 23.84 27.38 7.90
C GLN A 81 23.30 28.28 9.05
N GLY A 82 22.29 29.12 8.78
CA GLY A 82 21.67 30.00 9.77
C GLY A 82 20.59 29.27 10.57
N GLY A 83 20.71 29.24 11.90
CA GLY A 83 19.85 28.44 12.78
C GLY A 83 18.34 28.68 12.65
N VAL A 84 17.90 29.91 12.32
CA VAL A 84 16.47 30.24 12.25
C VAL A 84 15.79 29.74 10.97
N THR A 85 16.46 29.81 9.82
CA THR A 85 15.89 29.35 8.54
C THR A 85 15.80 27.83 8.47
N ASN A 86 16.76 27.12 9.09
CA ASN A 86 16.73 25.67 9.18
C ASN A 86 15.58 25.17 10.08
N VAL A 87 15.30 25.87 11.20
CA VAL A 87 14.19 25.53 12.11
C VAL A 87 12.83 25.77 11.45
N LEU A 88 12.67 26.87 10.72
CA LEU A 88 11.42 27.16 10.01
C LEU A 88 11.14 26.16 8.88
N GLY A 89 12.17 25.78 8.12
CA GLY A 89 12.05 24.76 7.06
C GLY A 89 11.87 23.34 7.60
N SER A 90 12.49 23.00 8.74
CA SER A 90 12.30 21.70 9.39
C SER A 90 10.89 21.53 9.97
N LEU A 91 10.25 22.60 10.44
CA LEU A 91 8.86 22.59 10.90
C LEU A 91 7.89 22.29 9.76
N ALA A 92 8.09 22.88 8.57
CA ALA A 92 7.28 22.56 7.40
C ALA A 92 7.46 21.10 6.95
N LEU A 93 8.69 20.57 6.98
CA LEU A 93 8.95 19.15 6.70
C LEU A 93 8.33 18.22 7.74
N ALA A 94 8.44 18.55 9.02
CA ALA A 94 7.81 17.80 10.08
C ALA A 94 6.29 17.78 9.91
N PHE A 95 5.69 18.89 9.46
CA PHE A 95 4.28 18.94 9.12
C PHE A 95 3.92 18.05 7.92
N VAL A 96 4.65 18.16 6.80
CA VAL A 96 4.38 17.33 5.60
C VAL A 96 4.55 15.83 5.90
N LEU A 97 5.63 15.46 6.59
CA LEU A 97 5.87 14.08 6.99
C LEU A 97 4.85 13.60 8.04
N GLY A 98 4.46 14.48 8.97
CA GLY A 98 3.44 14.20 9.97
C GLY A 98 2.06 13.95 9.35
N VAL A 99 1.63 14.81 8.42
CA VAL A 99 0.40 14.61 7.64
C VAL A 99 0.49 13.36 6.77
N GLY A 100 1.64 13.11 6.13
CA GLY A 100 1.86 11.89 5.35
C GLY A 100 1.75 10.61 6.19
N ALA A 101 2.34 10.61 7.38
CA ALA A 101 2.22 9.51 8.34
C ALA A 101 0.78 9.35 8.84
N ALA A 102 0.10 10.45 9.17
CA ALA A 102 -1.30 10.42 9.60
C ALA A 102 -2.23 9.88 8.50
N LEU A 103 -2.02 10.26 7.24
CA LEU A 103 -2.76 9.75 6.09
C LEU A 103 -2.46 8.28 5.82
N ALA A 104 -1.21 7.83 5.97
CA ALA A 104 -0.86 6.42 5.79
C ALA A 104 -1.50 5.54 6.89
N ILE A 105 -1.41 5.96 8.16
CA ILE A 105 -2.01 5.25 9.29
C ILE A 105 -3.54 5.30 9.20
N GLY A 106 -4.11 6.48 8.98
CA GLY A 106 -5.55 6.68 8.86
C GLY A 106 -6.14 5.95 7.65
N GLY A 107 -5.47 6.01 6.51
CA GLY A 107 -5.84 5.28 5.29
C GLY A 107 -5.78 3.76 5.48
N GLY A 108 -4.78 3.24 6.20
CA GLY A 108 -4.76 1.83 6.59
C GLY A 108 -5.89 1.47 7.55
N LEU A 109 -6.07 2.24 8.62
CA LEU A 109 -7.09 1.96 9.64
C LEU A 109 -8.51 2.00 9.06
N LEU A 110 -8.86 3.10 8.38
CA LEU A 110 -10.19 3.32 7.83
C LEU A 110 -10.41 2.56 6.52
N GLY A 111 -9.37 2.37 5.71
CA GLY A 111 -9.48 1.72 4.41
C GLY A 111 -9.37 0.21 4.46
N THR A 112 -8.71 -0.37 5.46
CA THR A 112 -8.56 -1.83 5.58
C THR A 112 -9.08 -2.36 6.90
N LEU A 113 -8.53 -1.92 8.04
CA LEU A 113 -8.79 -2.56 9.33
C LEU A 113 -10.25 -2.45 9.78
N LEU A 114 -10.85 -1.25 9.72
CA LEU A 114 -12.26 -1.07 10.10
C LEU A 114 -13.23 -1.81 9.17
N PRO A 115 -13.11 -1.70 7.82
CA PRO A 115 -13.92 -2.51 6.92
C PRO A 115 -13.78 -4.01 7.19
N GLN A 116 -12.56 -4.51 7.40
CA GLN A 116 -12.32 -5.93 7.71
C GLN A 116 -12.96 -6.35 9.03
N ALA A 117 -12.85 -5.53 10.08
CA ALA A 117 -13.51 -5.79 11.37
C ALA A 117 -15.04 -5.77 11.24
N SER A 118 -15.58 -4.80 10.49
CA SER A 118 -17.03 -4.71 10.26
C SER A 118 -17.56 -5.89 9.45
N ALA A 119 -16.81 -6.35 8.44
CA ALA A 119 -17.15 -7.53 7.66
C ALA A 119 -17.18 -8.80 8.53
N MET A 120 -16.26 -8.91 9.49
CA MET A 120 -16.23 -10.00 10.46
C MET A 120 -17.43 -10.00 11.40
N VAL A 121 -17.89 -8.82 11.86
CA VAL A 121 -19.06 -8.68 12.74
C VAL A 121 -20.37 -8.98 12.00
N ASN A 122 -20.46 -8.57 10.73
CA ASN A 122 -21.66 -8.76 9.91
C ASN A 122 -21.75 -10.16 9.28
N LEU A 123 -20.76 -11.03 9.52
CA LEU A 123 -20.72 -12.38 8.97
C LEU A 123 -21.75 -13.27 9.68
N SER A 124 -22.79 -13.67 8.95
CA SER A 124 -23.84 -14.55 9.47
C SER A 124 -23.36 -16.00 9.47
N LEU A 125 -23.51 -16.68 10.61
CA LEU A 125 -23.22 -18.11 10.74
C LEU A 125 -24.44 -18.99 10.52
N ASN A 126 -25.61 -18.38 10.27
CA ASN A 126 -26.85 -19.11 10.10
C ASN A 126 -26.97 -19.59 8.63
N PRO A 127 -27.07 -20.91 8.38
CA PRO A 127 -27.15 -21.48 7.03
C PRO A 127 -28.31 -20.91 6.19
N ASN A 128 -29.40 -20.49 6.83
CA ASN A 128 -30.60 -20.02 6.15
C ASN A 128 -30.45 -18.61 5.53
N HIS A 129 -29.36 -17.90 5.80
CA HIS A 129 -29.08 -16.60 5.18
C HIS A 129 -28.39 -16.71 3.80
N TYR A 130 -28.07 -17.93 3.36
CA TYR A 130 -27.36 -18.18 2.10
C TYR A 130 -28.20 -19.07 1.19
N PRO A 131 -29.21 -18.51 0.50
CA PRO A 131 -29.97 -19.26 -0.49
C PRO A 131 -29.08 -19.62 -1.69
N ASP A 132 -29.31 -20.80 -2.26
CA ASP A 132 -28.61 -21.23 -3.47
C ASP A 132 -28.90 -20.25 -4.62
N THR A 133 -27.84 -19.80 -5.31
CA THR A 133 -27.92 -18.93 -6.49
C THR A 133 -27.42 -19.71 -7.71
N GLU A 134 -27.80 -19.29 -8.92
CA GLU A 134 -27.47 -20.01 -10.18
C GLU A 134 -25.97 -20.33 -10.37
N ASN A 135 -25.07 -19.55 -9.75
CA ASN A 135 -23.62 -19.72 -9.85
C ASN A 135 -22.94 -20.15 -8.54
N GLU A 136 -23.65 -20.19 -7.42
CA GLU A 136 -23.05 -20.41 -6.10
C GLU A 136 -23.93 -21.31 -5.23
N VAL A 137 -23.31 -22.37 -4.70
CA VAL A 137 -23.92 -23.27 -3.73
C VAL A 137 -23.85 -22.60 -2.36
N GLY A 138 -25.00 -22.34 -1.72
CA GLY A 138 -25.11 -21.64 -0.44
C GLY A 138 -24.35 -22.34 0.70
N LEU A 139 -24.26 -23.68 0.63
CA LEU A 139 -23.45 -24.48 1.55
C LEU A 139 -21.95 -24.15 1.47
N VAL A 140 -21.42 -23.92 0.26
CA VAL A 140 -19.99 -23.57 0.07
C VAL A 140 -19.71 -22.20 0.69
N LEU A 141 -20.61 -21.24 0.49
CA LEU A 141 -20.48 -19.89 1.06
C LEU A 141 -20.54 -19.93 2.60
N TRP A 142 -21.44 -20.73 3.16
CA TRP A 142 -21.54 -20.95 4.61
C TRP A 142 -20.28 -21.62 5.18
N LEU A 143 -19.75 -22.66 4.52
CA LEU A 143 -18.50 -23.30 4.92
C LEU A 143 -17.32 -22.32 4.88
N ASN A 144 -17.23 -21.48 3.84
CA ASN A 144 -16.21 -20.45 3.74
C ASN A 144 -16.27 -19.48 4.94
N ASN A 145 -17.48 -19.02 5.29
CA ASN A 145 -17.71 -18.16 6.44
C ASN A 145 -17.24 -18.80 7.76
N ILE A 146 -17.51 -20.10 7.96
CA ILE A 146 -16.98 -20.84 9.11
C ILE A 146 -15.46 -20.92 9.10
N ILE A 147 -14.85 -21.20 7.95
CA ILE A 147 -13.39 -21.26 7.80
C ILE A 147 -12.77 -19.90 8.12
N ILE A 148 -13.37 -18.80 7.69
CA ILE A 148 -12.90 -17.44 8.00
C ILE A 148 -12.96 -17.18 9.51
N VAL A 149 -14.08 -17.50 10.16
CA VAL A 149 -14.25 -17.30 11.61
C VAL A 149 -13.25 -18.15 12.37
N LEU A 150 -13.11 -19.42 12.00
CA LEU A 150 -12.15 -20.32 12.61
C LEU A 150 -10.74 -19.79 12.39
N GLY A 151 -10.34 -19.48 11.16
CA GLY A 151 -9.03 -18.92 10.84
C GLY A 151 -8.70 -17.69 11.68
N THR A 152 -9.62 -16.72 11.77
CA THR A 152 -9.46 -15.50 12.57
C THR A 152 -9.23 -15.80 14.05
N ILE A 153 -10.05 -16.66 14.65
CA ILE A 153 -9.88 -17.08 16.06
C ILE A 153 -8.50 -17.71 16.25
N GLY A 154 -8.02 -18.50 15.28
CA GLY A 154 -6.77 -19.23 15.41
C GLY A 154 -5.56 -18.35 15.29
N VAL A 155 -5.63 -17.37 14.41
CA VAL A 155 -4.63 -16.31 14.33
C VAL A 155 -4.61 -15.49 15.62
N PHE A 156 -5.77 -15.17 16.21
CA PHE A 156 -5.80 -14.52 17.52
C PHE A 156 -5.12 -15.38 18.59
N PHE A 157 -5.44 -16.67 18.69
CA PHE A 157 -4.79 -17.58 19.64
C PHE A 157 -3.28 -17.67 19.42
N TYR A 158 -2.82 -17.71 18.16
CA TYR A 158 -1.41 -17.71 17.83
C TYR A 158 -0.67 -16.46 18.33
N PHE A 159 -1.25 -15.26 18.18
CA PHE A 159 -0.60 -14.01 18.58
C PHE A 159 -0.79 -13.65 20.07
N THR A 160 -1.97 -13.87 20.65
CA THR A 160 -2.26 -13.47 22.04
C THR A 160 -1.73 -14.44 23.08
N PHE A 161 -1.63 -15.75 22.76
CA PHE A 161 -1.13 -16.76 23.70
C PHE A 161 0.33 -17.17 23.45
N ALA A 162 1.07 -16.39 22.66
CA ALA A 162 2.54 -16.46 22.63
C ALA A 162 3.18 -16.05 23.98
N VAL A 163 2.40 -15.51 24.93
CA VAL A 163 2.82 -15.22 26.31
C VAL A 163 2.38 -16.36 27.23
N ARG A 164 3.36 -17.07 27.78
CA ARG A 164 3.25 -18.33 28.52
C ARG A 164 2.51 -18.15 29.87
N SER A 165 1.38 -18.83 30.06
CA SER A 165 0.72 -18.93 31.38
C SER A 165 1.24 -20.16 32.13
N GLU A 166 1.94 -19.97 33.24
CA GLU A 166 2.40 -21.03 34.13
C GLU A 166 1.26 -21.49 35.07
N GLY A 167 0.89 -22.78 35.05
CA GLY A 167 -0.08 -23.34 36.00
C GLY A 167 -0.45 -24.82 35.76
N LEU A 168 -0.63 -25.58 36.86
CA LEU A 168 -0.76 -27.06 36.90
C LEU A 168 -2.10 -27.62 36.36
N LEU A 169 -3.20 -26.86 36.40
CA LEU A 169 -4.44 -27.17 35.66
C LEU A 169 -4.34 -26.79 34.15
N GLY A 170 -3.16 -26.33 33.73
CA GLY A 170 -2.86 -25.83 32.40
C GLY A 170 -2.71 -26.92 31.34
N GLY A 171 -2.43 -28.18 31.66
CA GLY A 171 -2.08 -29.20 30.64
C GLY A 171 -3.16 -29.46 29.57
N LEU A 172 -4.44 -29.54 29.96
CA LEU A 172 -5.55 -29.74 29.02
C LEU A 172 -5.90 -28.47 28.23
N ARG A 173 -5.85 -27.30 28.89
CA ARG A 173 -6.04 -26.00 28.23
C ARG A 173 -4.88 -25.68 27.28
N GLU A 174 -3.66 -26.06 27.64
CA GLU A 174 -2.46 -25.89 26.84
C GLU A 174 -2.51 -26.75 25.58
N GLY A 175 -3.02 -27.99 25.66
CA GLY A 175 -3.23 -28.83 24.47
C GLY A 175 -4.20 -28.22 23.47
N PHE A 176 -5.38 -27.76 23.93
CA PHE A 176 -6.37 -27.11 23.07
C PHE A 176 -5.86 -25.79 22.48
N VAL A 177 -5.20 -24.95 23.29
CA VAL A 177 -4.61 -23.67 22.86
C VAL A 177 -3.46 -23.89 21.87
N ARG A 178 -2.59 -24.89 22.09
CA ARG A 178 -1.50 -25.24 21.17
C ARG A 178 -2.01 -25.73 19.83
N PHE A 179 -3.07 -26.55 19.82
CA PHE A 179 -3.71 -26.99 18.59
C PHE A 179 -4.28 -25.80 17.81
N TRP A 180 -5.05 -24.95 18.48
CA TRP A 180 -5.64 -23.74 17.89
C TRP A 180 -4.59 -22.73 17.38
N ALA A 181 -3.53 -22.48 18.15
CA ALA A 181 -2.41 -21.65 17.74
C ALA A 181 -1.60 -22.27 16.58
N GLY A 182 -1.52 -23.61 16.51
CA GLY A 182 -0.93 -24.33 15.38
C GLY A 182 -1.73 -24.13 14.09
N MET A 183 -3.06 -24.20 14.17
CA MET A 183 -3.95 -23.90 13.04
C MET A 183 -3.81 -22.44 12.59
N GLY A 184 -3.76 -21.50 13.53
CA GLY A 184 -3.50 -20.08 13.24
C GLY A 184 -2.16 -19.86 12.53
N ARG A 185 -1.09 -20.53 12.97
CA ARG A 185 0.23 -20.49 12.32
C ARG A 185 0.16 -20.98 10.87
N LEU A 186 -0.51 -22.11 10.62
CA LEU A 186 -0.68 -22.63 9.26
C LEU A 186 -1.42 -21.62 8.39
N MET A 187 -2.50 -21.03 8.90
CA MET A 187 -3.27 -20.03 8.16
C MET A 187 -2.44 -18.78 7.83
N LEU A 188 -1.58 -18.33 8.75
CA LEU A 188 -0.63 -17.24 8.49
C LEU A 188 0.39 -17.61 7.41
N ILE A 189 0.96 -18.82 7.46
CA ILE A 189 1.91 -19.29 6.44
C ILE A 189 1.24 -19.31 5.06
N PHE A 190 0.01 -19.82 4.96
CA PHE A 190 -0.73 -19.82 3.70
C PHE A 190 -1.05 -18.40 3.23
N THR A 191 -1.52 -17.52 4.11
CA THR A 191 -1.90 -16.14 3.75
C THR A 191 -0.69 -15.33 3.31
N LEU A 192 0.39 -15.34 4.09
CA LEU A 192 1.65 -14.66 3.74
C LEU A 192 2.28 -15.27 2.48
N GLY A 193 2.21 -16.60 2.33
CA GLY A 193 2.65 -17.29 1.13
C GLY A 193 1.88 -16.86 -0.11
N ALA A 194 0.55 -16.76 -0.02
CA ALA A 194 -0.30 -16.26 -1.10
C ALA A 194 -0.02 -14.79 -1.44
N LEU A 195 0.16 -13.92 -0.43
CA LEU A 195 0.54 -12.53 -0.64
C LEU A 195 1.90 -12.42 -1.34
N PHE A 196 2.89 -13.19 -0.88
CA PHE A 196 4.21 -13.22 -1.51
C PHE A 196 4.12 -13.73 -2.95
N ALA A 197 3.43 -14.85 -3.19
CA ALA A 197 3.23 -15.40 -4.53
C ALA A 197 2.53 -14.38 -5.46
N ASN A 198 1.52 -13.67 -4.97
CA ASN A 198 0.86 -12.61 -5.73
C ASN A 198 1.82 -11.47 -6.10
N THR A 199 2.65 -11.02 -5.15
CA THR A 199 3.65 -9.97 -5.45
C THR A 199 4.70 -10.42 -6.45
N VAL A 200 5.18 -11.66 -6.35
CA VAL A 200 6.15 -12.23 -7.30
C VAL A 200 5.50 -12.39 -8.68
N SER A 201 4.30 -12.97 -8.73
CA SER A 201 3.53 -13.14 -9.96
C SER A 201 3.29 -11.80 -10.64
N SER A 202 2.88 -10.77 -9.90
CA SER A 202 2.68 -9.41 -10.42
C SER A 202 3.97 -8.84 -11.02
N ARG A 203 5.11 -8.98 -10.34
CA ARG A 203 6.41 -8.51 -10.85
C ARG A 203 6.85 -9.27 -12.10
N VAL A 204 6.68 -10.59 -12.14
CA VAL A 204 6.99 -11.42 -13.31
C VAL A 204 6.06 -11.10 -14.47
N ALA A 205 4.76 -10.92 -14.23
CA ALA A 205 3.79 -10.51 -15.24
C ALA A 205 4.14 -9.14 -15.84
N LEU A 206 4.52 -8.17 -15.00
CA LEU A 206 5.02 -6.88 -15.46
C LEU A 206 6.29 -7.05 -16.32
N LEU A 207 7.25 -7.88 -15.90
CA LEU A 207 8.45 -8.15 -16.69
C LEU A 207 8.11 -8.76 -18.07
N VAL A 208 7.26 -9.80 -18.10
CA VAL A 208 6.80 -10.45 -19.33
C VAL A 208 6.10 -9.45 -20.23
N SER A 209 5.21 -8.60 -19.69
CA SER A 209 4.53 -7.57 -20.46
C SER A 209 5.50 -6.58 -21.13
N ARG A 210 6.60 -6.23 -20.45
CA ARG A 210 7.63 -5.33 -20.98
C ARG A 210 8.50 -6.02 -22.03
N LEU A 211 8.82 -7.30 -21.86
CA LEU A 211 9.53 -8.09 -22.86
C LEU A 211 8.68 -8.29 -24.13
N GLN A 212 7.40 -8.63 -23.97
CA GLN A 212 6.45 -8.76 -25.09
C GLN A 212 6.29 -7.42 -25.83
N PHE A 213 6.19 -6.31 -25.10
CA PHE A 213 6.16 -4.98 -25.70
C PHE A 213 7.41 -4.69 -26.55
N LEU A 214 8.61 -5.01 -26.05
CA LEU A 214 9.85 -4.82 -26.82
C LEU A 214 9.91 -5.77 -28.03
N MET A 215 9.56 -7.04 -27.86
CA MET A 215 9.53 -8.01 -28.95
C MET A 215 8.54 -7.62 -30.04
N GLY A 216 7.33 -7.18 -29.69
CA GLY A 216 6.34 -6.73 -30.67
C GLY A 216 6.72 -5.44 -31.39
N LEU A 217 7.55 -4.59 -30.78
CA LEU A 217 8.03 -3.36 -31.42
C LEU A 217 9.22 -3.59 -32.36
N PHE A 218 10.15 -4.49 -32.00
CA PHE A 218 11.38 -4.73 -32.76
C PHE A 218 11.35 -5.96 -33.66
N GLY A 219 10.51 -6.95 -33.34
CA GLY A 219 10.43 -8.25 -34.00
C GLY A 219 9.12 -8.44 -34.76
N GLY A 220 8.68 -7.42 -35.50
CA GLY A 220 7.55 -7.54 -36.43
C GLY A 220 7.62 -8.80 -37.30
#